data_AF-A0A966T0R8-F1
#
_entry.id   AF-A0A966T0R8-F1
#
_cell.length_a   1.000
_cell.length_b   1.000
_cell.length_c   1.000
_cell.angle_alpha   90.00
_cell.angle_beta   90.00
_cell.angle_gamma   90.00
#
_symmetry.space_group_name_H-M   'P 1'
#
loop_
_entity.id
_entity.type
_entity.pdbx_description
1 polymer ?
#
loop_
_entity_poly.entity_id
_entity_poly.type
_entity_poly.pdbx_seq_one_letter_code
_entity_poly.pdbx_strand_id
1 'polypeptide(L)'
;MDATPSAADLARYLEQRGELSKPWMLQLLRLTKLKEARQEMDPQEYMNRLQEAHADLMRLGEFWKGREQEVFAGRYQPPTLIEPLPGSADDR
;
A
#
# COMPACT_ATOMS: atom_id res chain seq x y z
N MET A 1 -25.48 0.49 -14.40
CA MET A 1 -25.39 1.45 -13.28
C MET A 1 -24.09 1.14 -12.57
N ASP A 2 -23.06 1.95 -12.79
CA ASP A 2 -21.74 1.73 -12.19
C ASP A 2 -21.79 2.14 -10.71
N ALA A 3 -22.23 1.21 -9.86
CA ALA A 3 -22.24 1.39 -8.41
C ALA A 3 -20.82 1.26 -7.86
N THR A 4 -19.92 2.16 -8.27
CA THR A 4 -18.67 2.32 -7.53
C THR A 4 -19.04 3.01 -6.21
N PRO A 5 -18.77 2.40 -5.05
CA PRO A 5 -19.06 3.05 -3.76
C PRO A 5 -18.28 4.36 -3.66
N SER A 6 -18.86 5.34 -2.95
CA SER A 6 -18.12 6.58 -2.66
C SER A 6 -16.87 6.29 -1.84
N ALA A 7 -15.89 7.19 -1.81
CA ALA A 7 -14.73 7.05 -0.96
C ALA A 7 -15.11 6.91 0.51
N ALA A 8 -16.19 7.58 0.93
CA ALA A 8 -16.71 7.49 2.30
C ALA A 8 -17.35 6.12 2.59
N ASP A 9 -18.09 5.55 1.64
CA ASP A 9 -18.64 4.19 1.77
C ASP A 9 -17.53 3.14 1.79
N LEU A 10 -16.53 3.29 0.91
CA LEU A 10 -15.37 2.42 0.85
C LEU A 10 -14.55 2.48 2.15
N ALA A 11 -14.29 3.67 2.69
CA ALA A 11 -13.58 3.83 3.95
C ALA A 11 -14.30 3.12 5.11
N ARG A 12 -15.62 3.33 5.23
CA ARG A 12 -16.44 2.64 6.26
C ARG A 12 -16.41 1.13 6.09
N TYR A 13 -16.49 0.64 4.85
CA TYR A 13 -16.38 -0.79 4.57
C TYR A 13 -15.03 -1.38 4.99
N LEU A 14 -13.93 -0.69 4.66
CA LEU A 14 -12.58 -1.13 5.04
C LEU A 14 -12.37 -1.10 6.56
N GLU A 15 -12.90 -0.09 7.24
CA GLU A 15 -12.83 0.06 8.69
C GLU A 15 -13.57 -1.08 9.41
N GLN A 16 -14.81 -1.37 8.99
CA GLN A 16 -15.62 -2.45 9.56
C GLN A 16 -14.98 -3.84 9.43
N ARG A 17 -14.13 -4.03 8.42
CA ARG A 17 -13.44 -5.31 8.18
C ARG A 17 -12.00 -5.34 8.71
N GLY A 18 -11.51 -4.26 9.31
CA GLY A 18 -10.11 -4.17 9.77
C GLY A 18 -9.09 -4.17 8.64
N GLU A 19 -9.52 -3.82 7.42
CA GLU A 19 -8.70 -3.88 6.20
C GLU A 19 -7.91 -2.58 5.95
N LEU A 20 -8.13 -1.56 6.78
CA LEU A 20 -7.50 -0.24 6.68
C LEU A 20 -5.98 -0.27 6.89
N SER A 21 -5.46 -1.34 7.49
CA SER A 21 -4.03 -1.58 7.69
C SER A 21 -3.30 -2.04 6.43
N LYS A 22 -4.03 -2.48 5.39
CA LYS A 22 -3.45 -3.03 4.17
C LYS A 22 -3.09 -1.89 3.20
N PRO A 23 -1.80 -1.72 2.82
CA PRO A 23 -1.37 -0.62 1.97
C PRO A 23 -2.12 -0.53 0.63
N TRP A 24 -2.46 -1.67 0.04
CA TRP A 24 -3.21 -1.71 -1.23
C TRP A 24 -4.69 -1.28 -1.07
N MET A 25 -5.29 -1.46 0.12
CA MET A 25 -6.65 -0.97 0.41
C MET A 25 -6.66 0.56 0.59
N LEU A 26 -5.61 1.13 1.19
CA LEU A 26 -5.41 2.58 1.25
C LEU A 26 -5.21 3.18 -0.14
N GLN A 27 -4.52 2.45 -1.02
CA GLN A 27 -4.31 2.90 -2.39
C GLN A 27 -5.60 2.90 -3.22
N LEU A 28 -6.44 1.88 -3.03
CA LEU A 28 -7.79 1.86 -3.61
C LEU A 28 -8.61 3.07 -3.12
N LEU A 29 -8.58 3.38 -1.82
CA LEU A 29 -9.26 4.54 -1.27
C LEU A 29 -8.75 5.88 -1.85
N ARG A 30 -7.43 6.02 -2.03
CA ARG A 30 -6.83 7.19 -2.68
C ARG A 30 -7.31 7.37 -4.12
N LEU A 31 -7.35 6.29 -4.90
CA LEU A 31 -7.85 6.32 -6.28
C LEU A 31 -9.33 6.69 -6.35
N THR A 32 -10.16 6.18 -5.44
CA THR A 32 -11.59 6.55 -5.37
C THR A 32 -11.76 8.04 -5.08
N LYS A 33 -11.01 8.59 -4.11
CA LYS A 33 -11.02 10.04 -3.82
C LYS A 33 -10.58 10.89 -5.02
N LEU A 34 -9.53 10.46 -5.74
CA LEU A 34 -9.08 11.16 -6.95
C LEU A 34 -10.16 11.14 -8.03
N LYS A 35 -10.84 10.01 -8.22
CA LYS A 35 -11.95 9.87 -9.19
C LYS A 35 -13.11 10.82 -8.87
N GLU A 36 -13.48 10.95 -7.59
CA GLU A 36 -14.52 11.87 -7.12
C GLU A 36 -14.12 13.33 -7.34
N ALA A 37 -12.89 13.71 -6.99
CA ALA A 37 -12.38 15.06 -7.13
C ALA A 37 -12.00 15.45 -8.58
N ARG A 38 -12.14 14.54 -9.56
CA ARG A 38 -11.70 14.75 -10.95
C ARG A 38 -12.30 16.01 -11.58
N GLN A 39 -13.56 16.33 -11.28
CA GLN A 39 -14.27 17.48 -11.86
C GLN A 39 -13.90 18.81 -11.19
N GLU A 40 -13.29 18.76 -10.01
CA GLU A 40 -12.92 19.93 -9.21
C GLU A 40 -11.43 20.27 -9.32
N MET A 41 -10.66 19.47 -10.09
CA MET A 41 -9.22 19.55 -10.21
C MET A 41 -8.79 19.94 -11.63
N ASP A 42 -7.67 20.66 -11.73
CA ASP A 42 -7.03 20.88 -13.02
C ASP A 42 -6.66 19.52 -13.67
N PRO A 43 -6.90 19.32 -14.98
CA PRO A 43 -6.62 18.06 -15.65
C PRO A 43 -5.16 17.61 -15.56
N GLN A 44 -4.20 18.55 -15.59
CA GLN A 44 -2.78 18.23 -15.47
C GLN A 44 -2.45 17.79 -14.03
N GLU A 45 -3.03 18.47 -13.03
CA GLU A 45 -2.86 18.08 -11.63
C GLU A 45 -3.46 16.70 -11.35
N TYR A 46 -4.64 16.40 -11.89
CA TYR A 46 -5.26 15.09 -11.80
C TYR A 46 -4.36 13.99 -12.39
N MET A 47 -3.78 14.23 -13.57
CA MET A 47 -2.86 13.28 -14.21
C MET A 47 -1.59 13.06 -13.39
N ASN A 48 -1.01 14.13 -12.83
CA ASN A 48 0.17 14.03 -11.96
C ASN A 48 -0.13 13.18 -10.72
N ARG A 49 -1.24 13.47 -10.02
CA ARG A 49 -1.64 12.70 -8.82
C ARG A 49 -1.98 11.24 -9.14
N LEU A 50 -2.53 10.97 -10.32
CA LEU A 50 -2.77 9.61 -10.79
C LEU A 50 -1.47 8.85 -11.04
N GLN A 51 -0.46 9.50 -11.65
CA GLN A 51 0.87 8.93 -11.86
C GLN A 51 1.59 8.65 -10.55
N GLU A 52 1.52 9.55 -9.58
CA GLU A 52 2.06 9.33 -8.23
C GLU A 52 1.40 8.12 -7.56
N ALA A 53 0.07 8.06 -7.60
CA ALA A 53 -0.66 6.92 -7.07
C ALA A 53 -0.28 5.61 -7.78
N HIS A 54 -0.08 5.63 -9.09
CA HIS A 54 0.39 4.47 -9.81
C HIS A 54 1.82 4.07 -9.39
N ALA A 55 2.74 5.04 -9.26
CA ALA A 55 4.10 4.79 -8.82
C ALA A 55 4.15 4.19 -7.40
N ASP A 56 3.34 4.71 -6.47
CA ASP A 56 3.23 4.19 -5.12
C ASP A 56 2.69 2.76 -5.10
N LEU A 57 1.68 2.46 -5.94
CA LEU A 57 1.18 1.09 -6.12
C LEU A 57 2.28 0.16 -6.69
N MET A 58 3.10 0.62 -7.62
CA MET A 58 4.21 -0.18 -8.15
C MET A 58 5.33 -0.38 -7.13
N ARG A 59 5.58 0.60 -6.24
CA ARG A 59 6.49 0.42 -5.09
C ARG A 59 5.95 -0.62 -4.10
N LEU A 60 4.62 -0.76 -4.01
CA LEU A 60 3.99 -1.88 -3.31
C LEU A 60 4.26 -3.24 -3.99
N GLY A 61 4.82 -3.31 -5.19
CA GLY A 61 5.11 -4.57 -5.90
C GLY A 61 6.39 -5.29 -5.46
N GLU A 62 7.35 -4.59 -4.85
CA GLU A 62 8.63 -5.16 -4.40
C GLU A 62 8.81 -5.13 -2.88
N PHE A 63 8.09 -4.24 -2.15
CA PHE A 63 8.29 -4.07 -0.69
C PHE A 63 7.85 -5.27 0.17
N TRP A 64 6.98 -6.14 -0.36
CA TRP A 64 6.48 -7.30 0.37
C TRP A 64 7.43 -8.49 0.30
N LYS A 65 8.42 -8.49 -0.61
CA LYS A 65 9.41 -9.56 -0.72
C LYS A 65 10.24 -9.62 0.54
N GLY A 66 10.17 -10.73 1.27
CA GLY A 66 10.79 -10.92 2.59
C GLY A 66 10.02 -10.33 3.78
N ARG A 67 8.83 -9.75 3.56
CA ARG A 67 7.92 -9.22 4.58
C ARG A 67 6.50 -9.77 4.42
N GLU A 68 6.35 -10.91 3.75
CA GLU A 68 5.06 -11.49 3.38
C GLU A 68 4.18 -11.79 4.61
N GLN A 69 4.78 -12.32 5.68
CA GLN A 69 4.09 -12.59 6.95
C GLN A 69 3.58 -11.33 7.63
N GLU A 70 4.31 -10.22 7.49
CA GLU A 70 3.92 -8.93 8.04
C GLU A 70 2.80 -8.30 7.20
N VAL A 71 2.97 -8.31 5.87
CA VAL A 71 2.11 -7.61 4.93
C VAL A 71 0.79 -8.35 4.68
N PHE A 72 0.80 -9.70 4.63
CA PHE A 72 -0.38 -10.50 4.32
C PHE A 72 -1.02 -11.17 5.54
N ALA A 73 -0.25 -11.47 6.59
CA ALA A 73 -0.76 -12.13 7.80
C ALA A 73 -0.77 -11.22 9.05
N GLY A 74 -0.31 -9.97 8.93
CA GLY A 74 -0.33 -8.99 10.01
C GLY A 74 0.63 -9.29 11.17
N ARG A 75 1.62 -10.17 10.96
CA ARG A 75 2.63 -10.53 11.97
C ARG A 75 3.97 -9.94 11.60
N TYR A 76 4.42 -8.93 12.33
CA TYR A 76 5.76 -8.39 12.16
C TYR A 76 6.81 -9.48 12.33
N GLN A 77 7.69 -9.62 11.34
CA GLN A 77 8.82 -10.53 11.38
C GLN A 77 10.09 -9.67 11.25
N PRO A 78 10.91 -9.53 12.31
CA PRO A 78 12.12 -8.73 12.24
C PRO A 78 13.07 -9.34 11.19
N PRO A 79 13.87 -8.50 10.49
CA PRO A 79 14.91 -9.01 9.60
C PRO A 79 15.82 -9.93 10.41
N THR A 80 16.00 -11.18 9.96
CA THR A 80 17.10 -12.02 10.44
C THR A 80 18.38 -11.36 9.96
N LEU A 81 18.96 -10.50 10.80
CA LEU A 81 20.32 -10.03 10.67
C LEU A 81 21.21 -11.27 10.73
N ILE A 82 21.60 -11.82 9.58
CA ILE A 82 22.68 -12.81 9.50
C ILE A 82 23.97 -12.00 9.37
N GLU A 83 24.32 -11.23 10.39
CA GLU A 83 25.72 -10.90 10.58
C GLU A 83 26.37 -12.16 11.16
N PRO A 84 27.39 -12.73 10.51
CA PRO A 84 28.17 -13.76 11.18
C PRO A 84 28.70 -13.16 12.48
N LEU A 85 28.50 -13.88 13.59
CA LEU A 85 29.05 -13.50 14.88
C LEU A 85 30.57 -13.28 14.70
N PRO A 86 31.14 -12.17 15.20
CA PRO A 86 32.58 -11.95 15.13
C PRO A 86 33.31 -13.16 15.73
N GLY A 87 34.14 -13.83 14.92
CA GLY A 87 34.81 -15.09 15.24
C GLY A 87 34.19 -16.34 14.59
N SER A 88 33.37 -16.20 13.54
CA SER A 88 32.79 -17.33 12.81
C SER A 88 33.83 -18.07 11.96
N ALA A 89 33.50 -19.28 11.48
CA ALA A 89 34.42 -20.05 10.64
C ALA A 89 34.75 -19.36 9.30
N ASP A 90 33.90 -18.42 8.85
CA ASP A 90 34.10 -17.60 7.66
C ASP A 90 35.07 -16.41 7.90
N ASP A 91 35.53 -16.19 9.15
CA ASP A 91 36.54 -15.18 9.52
C ASP A 91 38.00 -15.71 9.44
N ARG A 92 38.24 -16.93 8.94
CA ARG A 92 39.58 -17.52 8.82
C ARG A 92 40.11 -17.58 7.39
#